data_AF-A0A7W0UKS7-F1
#
_entry.id   AF-A0A7W0UKS7-F1
#
_cell.length_a   1.000
_cell.length_b   1.000
_cell.length_c   1.000
_cell.angle_alpha   90.00
_cell.angle_beta   90.00
_cell.angle_gamma   90.00
#
_symmetry.space_group_name_H-M   'P 1'
#
loop_
_entity.id
_entity.type
_entity.pdbx_description
1 polymer ?
#
loop_
_entity_poly.entity_id
_entity_poly.type
_entity_poly.pdbx_seq_one_letter_code
_entity_poly.pdbx_strand_id
1 'polypeptide(L)' 'GYVYRGLEYRILRGFYLFADYCSGTMWGLDSGGPDSQAPIEVLATGAQVSSFGEDENGELYLVDAAAGTLHRITARAR' A
#
# COMPACT_ATOMS: atom_id res chain seq x y z
N GLY A 1 6.28 -5.17 1.40
CA GLY A 1 4.92 -4.73 1.04
C GLY A 1 3.93 -5.81 1.39
N TYR A 2 2.64 -5.56 1.18
CA TYR A 2 1.54 -6.47 1.54
C TYR A 2 0.55 -6.54 0.39
N VAL A 3 -0.10 -7.70 0.22
CA VAL A 3 -1.24 -7.78 -0.70
C VAL A 3 -2.48 -7.37 0.07
N TYR A 4 -3.19 -6.34 -0.41
CA TYR A 4 -4.40 -5.87 0.26
C TYR A 4 -5.52 -6.93 0.16
N ARG A 5 -6.05 -7.33 1.32
CA ARG A 5 -7.09 -8.37 1.48
C ARG A 5 -8.38 -7.86 2.09
N GLY A 6 -8.38 -6.60 2.51
CA GLY A 6 -9.51 -5.89 3.10
C GLY A 6 -10.78 -5.94 2.27
N LEU A 7 -11.89 -5.80 2.97
CA LEU A 7 -13.22 -5.88 2.39
C LEU A 7 -13.80 -4.49 2.08
N GLU A 8 -13.27 -3.43 2.71
CA GLU A 8 -13.79 -2.06 2.55
C GLU A 8 -13.42 -1.49 1.18
N TYR A 9 -12.14 -1.54 0.81
CA TYR A 9 -11.64 -0.97 -0.45
C TYR A 9 -11.42 -2.05 -1.50
N ARG A 10 -12.52 -2.59 -2.06
CA ARG A 10 -12.48 -3.67 -3.07
C ARG A 10 -11.58 -3.38 -4.28
N ILE A 11 -11.41 -2.11 -4.65
CA ILE A 11 -10.53 -1.70 -5.76
C ILE A 11 -9.04 -1.96 -5.49
N LEU A 12 -8.63 -2.12 -4.23
CA LEU A 12 -7.27 -2.49 -3.85
C LEU A 12 -7.10 -4.00 -3.71
N ARG A 13 -8.18 -4.78 -3.67
CA ARG A 13 -8.11 -6.21 -3.36
C ARG A 13 -7.31 -6.96 -4.41
N GLY A 14 -6.27 -7.66 -3.95
CA GLY A 14 -5.35 -8.37 -4.83
C GLY A 14 -4.17 -7.53 -5.33
N PHE A 15 -4.08 -6.25 -5.00
CA PHE A 15 -2.86 -5.48 -5.28
C PHE A 15 -1.81 -5.70 -4.19
N TYR A 16 -0.59 -6.04 -4.61
CA TYR A 16 0.60 -5.95 -3.77
C TYR A 16 1.06 -4.50 -3.69
N LEU A 17 0.93 -3.91 -2.50
CA LEU A 17 1.34 -2.54 -2.20
C LEU A 17 2.72 -2.52 -1.55
N PHE A 18 3.59 -1.66 -2.04
CA PHE A 18 4.94 -1.45 -1.49
C PHE A 18 5.35 0.01 -1.67
N ALA A 19 6.38 0.44 -0.95
CA ALA A 19 6.87 1.80 -1.02
C ALA A 19 8.39 1.84 -0.95
N ASP A 20 8.94 2.92 -1.46
CA ASP A 20 10.35 3.28 -1.28
C ASP A 20 10.49 4.26 -0.10
N TYR A 21 11.47 4.01 0.77
CA TYR A 21 11.69 4.79 2.00
C TYR A 21 12.10 6.23 1.70
N CYS A 22 12.93 6.45 0.68
CA CYS A 22 13.54 7.74 0.38
C CYS A 22 12.56 8.70 -0.29
N SER A 23 11.81 8.22 -1.28
CA SER A 23 10.82 9.01 -2.02
C SER A 23 9.46 9.06 -1.32
N GLY A 24 9.14 8.05 -0.50
CA GLY A 24 7.80 7.87 0.06
C GLY A 24 6.75 7.53 -1.00
N THR A 25 7.16 7.18 -2.23
CA THR A 25 6.22 6.78 -3.29
C THR A 25 5.72 5.37 -3.03
N MET A 26 4.40 5.22 -3.00
CA MET A 26 3.72 3.93 -2.91
C MET A 26 3.34 3.45 -4.31
N TRP A 27 3.61 2.17 -4.54
CA TRP A 27 3.44 1.45 -5.78
C TRP A 27 2.51 0.25 -5.60
N GLY A 28 1.88 -0.17 -6.68
CA GLY A 28 1.01 -1.33 -6.75
C GLY A 28 1.42 -2.29 -7.87
N LEU A 29 1.28 -3.58 -7.62
CA LEU A 29 1.33 -4.66 -8.62
C LEU A 29 0.06 -5.49 -8.48
N ASP A 30 -0.50 -5.98 -9.58
CA ASP A 30 -1.55 -6.99 -9.52
C ASP A 30 -0.92 -8.32 -9.09
N SER A 31 -1.23 -8.79 -7.87
CA SER A 31 -0.67 -10.03 -7.34
C SER A 31 -1.16 -11.29 -8.05
N GLY A 32 -2.25 -11.20 -8.82
CA GLY A 32 -2.71 -12.27 -9.71
C GLY A 32 -2.24 -12.10 -11.16
N GLY A 33 -1.50 -11.03 -11.46
CA GLY A 33 -0.95 -10.73 -12.78
C GLY A 33 0.27 -11.59 -13.13
N PRO A 34 0.89 -11.33 -14.30
CA PRO A 34 2.09 -12.05 -14.72
C PRO A 34 3.29 -11.73 -13.81
N ASP A 35 4.25 -12.66 -13.75
CA ASP A 35 5.47 -12.54 -12.92
C ASP A 35 6.28 -11.28 -13.23
N SER A 36 6.29 -10.84 -14.50
CA SER A 36 6.92 -9.61 -14.94
C SER A 36 5.85 -8.60 -15.34
N GLN A 37 5.68 -7.59 -14.50
CA GLN A 37 4.79 -6.47 -14.74
C GLN A 37 5.43 -5.19 -14.17
N ALA A 38 5.17 -4.06 -14.82
CA ALA A 38 5.64 -2.78 -14.31
C ALA A 38 4.76 -2.34 -13.12
N PRO A 39 5.36 -1.86 -12.02
CA PRO A 39 4.58 -1.30 -10.92
C PRO A 39 3.89 -0.01 -11.35
N ILE A 40 2.68 0.20 -10.85
CA ILE A 40 1.94 1.44 -11.02
C ILE A 40 2.14 2.33 -9.81
N GLU A 41 2.37 3.63 -10.02
CA GLU A 41 2.39 4.59 -8.93
C GLU A 41 0.97 4.76 -8.40
N VAL A 42 0.79 4.53 -7.10
CA VAL A 42 -0.52 4.61 -6.43
C VAL A 42 -0.67 5.95 -5.73
N LEU A 43 0.37 6.39 -5.01
CA LEU A 43 0.33 7.60 -4.19
C LEU A 43 1.74 8.07 -3.82
N ALA A 44 2.01 9.37 -3.98
CA ALA A 44 3.12 10.03 -3.30
C ALA A 44 2.70 10.38 -1.87
N THR A 45 3.25 9.69 -0.87
CA THR A 45 2.77 9.79 0.52
C THR A 45 3.38 10.97 1.29
N GLY A 46 4.61 11.37 0.93
CA GLY A 46 5.42 12.31 1.72
C GLY A 46 5.96 11.74 3.03
N ALA A 47 5.76 10.45 3.31
CA ALA A 47 6.19 9.76 4.52
C ALA A 47 7.50 8.99 4.32
N GLN A 48 8.27 8.77 5.40
CA GLN A 48 9.38 7.82 5.40
C GLN A 48 8.85 6.41 5.69
N VAL A 49 8.31 5.78 4.63
CA VAL A 49 7.61 4.49 4.75
C VAL A 49 8.59 3.38 5.11
N SER A 50 8.51 2.92 6.36
CA SER A 50 9.40 1.90 6.90
C SER A 50 8.79 0.50 6.92
N SER A 51 7.46 0.42 7.02
CA SER A 51 6.73 -0.84 7.05
C SER A 51 5.25 -0.61 6.72
N PHE A 52 4.51 -1.71 6.69
CA PHE A 52 3.04 -1.71 6.68
C PHE A 52 2.54 -2.62 7.80
N GLY A 53 1.30 -2.41 8.23
CA GLY A 53 0.56 -3.29 9.13
C GLY A 53 -0.75 -3.73 8.48
N GLU A 54 -1.27 -4.86 8.93
CA GLU A 54 -2.57 -5.41 8.52
C GLU A 54 -3.39 -5.67 9.79
N ASP A 55 -4.65 -5.21 9.83
CA ASP A 55 -5.58 -5.54 10.91
C ASP A 55 -6.32 -6.86 10.67
N GLU A 56 -7.17 -7.29 11.61
CA GLU A 56 -7.91 -8.55 11.51
C GLU A 56 -8.92 -8.60 10.35
N ASN A 57 -9.26 -7.44 9.76
CA ASN A 57 -10.15 -7.35 8.61
C ASN A 57 -9.39 -7.32 7.28
N GLY A 58 -8.06 -7.37 7.32
CA GLY A 58 -7.19 -7.32 6.14
C GLY A 58 -6.97 -5.89 5.61
N GLU A 59 -7.34 -4.87 6.39
CA GLU A 59 -7.11 -3.47 6.03
C GLU A 59 -5.65 -3.10 6.31
N LEU A 60 -5.05 -2.33 5.41
CA LEU A 60 -3.63 -2.00 5.49
C LEU A 60 -3.38 -0.63 6.08
N TYR A 61 -2.27 -0.56 6.80
CA TYR A 61 -1.75 0.64 7.44
C TYR A 61 -0.30 0.86 7.02
N LEU A 62 0.12 2.11 6.93
CA LEU A 62 1.45 2.55 6.56
C LEU A 62 2.17 3.10 7.80
N VAL A 63 3.41 2.66 8.04
CA VAL A 63 4.24 3.11 9.17
C VAL A 63 5.21 4.19 8.69
N ASP A 64 5.03 5.42 9.18
CA ASP A 64 5.95 6.53 8.96
C ASP A 64 7.00 6.58 10.07
N ALA A 65 8.24 6.23 9.74
CA ALA A 65 9.34 6.24 10.70
C ALA A 65 9.80 7.65 11.10
N ALA A 66 9.64 8.64 10.22
CA ALA A 66 10.05 10.02 10.53
C ALA A 66 9.08 10.67 11.51
N ALA A 67 7.78 10.50 11.28
CA ALA A 67 6.73 11.08 12.11
C ALA A 67 6.38 10.21 13.32
N GLY A 68 6.74 8.93 13.33
CA GLY A 68 6.34 7.98 14.37
C GLY A 68 4.84 7.68 14.37
N THR A 69 4.22 7.71 13.19
CA THR A 69 2.76 7.60 13.02
C THR A 69 2.37 6.37 12.19
N LEU A 70 1.13 5.92 12.40
CA LEU A 70 0.48 4.90 11.59
C LEU A 70 -0.67 5.54 10.80
N HIS A 71 -0.70 5.34 9.49
CA HIS A 71 -1.73 5.88 8.60
C HIS A 71 -2.56 4.74 8.00
N ARG A 72 -3.90 4.81 8.09
CA ARG A 72 -4.76 3.84 7.39
C ARG A 72 -4.77 4.13 5.89
N ILE A 73 -4.56 3.09 5.08
CA ILE A 73 -4.66 3.18 3.63
C ILE A 73 -6.14 3.12 3.25
N THR A 74 -6.58 4.10 2.45
CA THR A 74 -7.96 4.18 1.94
C THR A 74 -7.93 4.40 0.44
N ALA A 75 -9.02 4.05 -0.24
CA ALA A 75 -9.14 4.29 -1.68
C ALA A 75 -10.55 4.73 -2.07
N ARG A 76 -10.64 5.44 -3.19
CA ARG A 76 -11.91 5.87 -3.80
C ARG A 76 -11.86 5.61 -5.29
N ALA A 77 -12.96 5.13 -5.85
CA ALA A 77 -13.13 5.11 -7.30
C ALA A 77 -13.22 6.56 -7.82
N ARG A 78 -12.64 6.81 -8.99
CA ARG A 78 -12.82 8.08 -9.72
C ARG A 78 -14.17 8.12 -10.41
#